data_AF-A0A661WYT1-F1
#
_entry.id   AF-A0A661WYT1-F1
#
_cell.length_a   1.000
_cell.length_b   1.000
_cell.length_c   1.000
_cell.angle_alpha   90.00
_cell.angle_beta   90.00
_cell.angle_gamma   90.00
#
_symmetry.space_group_name_H-M   'P 1'
#
loop_
_entity.id
_entity.type
_entity.pdbx_description
1 polymer ?
#
loop_
_entity_poly.entity_id
_entity_poly.type
_entity_poly.pdbx_seq_one_letter_code
_entity_poly.pdbx_strand_id
1 'polypeptide(L)'
;MGTGWKFYKFEDKRVVSTLKVHQIKKGERTFLKNVRIYPKCSGILHEDIKEKLLSFSFDDYLFIPLRMVVPNPNEGDEIVVKFEEEVVKGDAINYIFGFPVRVEKIELRKPTKFISVEVVREEG
;
A
#
# COMPACT_ATOMS: atom_id res chain seq x y z
N MET A 1 7.94 27.87 -3.94
CA MET A 1 9.34 27.42 -3.89
C MET A 1 9.32 25.93 -3.60
N GLY A 2 9.73 25.10 -4.57
CA GLY A 2 9.56 23.66 -4.52
C GLY A 2 10.36 23.02 -3.38
N THR A 3 9.71 22.17 -2.60
CA THR A 3 10.36 21.32 -1.59
C THR A 3 11.36 20.42 -2.33
N GLY A 4 12.65 20.72 -2.15
CA GLY A 4 13.77 20.20 -2.94
C GLY A 4 14.09 18.73 -2.66
N TRP A 5 13.19 17.83 -3.06
CA TRP A 5 13.42 16.39 -3.04
C TRP A 5 14.17 15.97 -4.31
N LYS A 6 15.34 15.36 -4.15
CA LYS A 6 16.01 14.62 -5.23
C LYS A 6 15.92 13.14 -4.91
N PHE A 7 15.13 12.41 -5.69
CA PHE A 7 14.93 10.97 -5.53
C PHE A 7 15.86 10.21 -6.48
N TYR A 8 16.77 9.42 -5.92
CA TYR A 8 17.68 8.54 -6.67
C TYR A 8 17.05 7.15 -6.71
N LYS A 9 16.43 6.84 -7.85
CA LYS A 9 15.74 5.57 -8.08
C LYS A 9 16.74 4.48 -8.45
N PHE A 10 16.70 3.38 -7.71
CA PHE A 10 17.52 2.20 -7.98
C PHE A 10 16.70 1.04 -8.56
N GLU A 11 15.40 0.98 -8.21
CA GLU A 11 14.51 -0.08 -8.69
C GLU A 11 13.14 0.51 -9.04
N ASP A 12 12.59 0.04 -10.16
CA ASP A 12 11.19 0.18 -10.53
C ASP A 12 10.63 -1.19 -10.88
N LYS A 13 9.56 -1.61 -10.23
CA LYS A 13 8.85 -2.81 -10.66
C LYS A 13 7.37 -2.74 -10.34
N ARG A 14 6.62 -3.55 -11.08
CA ARG A 14 5.21 -3.82 -10.80
C ARG A 14 5.10 -5.18 -10.15
N VAL A 15 4.36 -5.26 -9.05
CA VAL A 15 4.08 -6.51 -8.34
C VAL A 15 2.58 -6.66 -8.13
N VAL A 16 2.10 -7.90 -8.11
CA VAL A 16 0.73 -8.21 -7.69
C VAL A 16 0.74 -8.51 -6.20
N SER A 17 -0.07 -7.78 -5.46
CA SER A 17 -0.22 -7.92 -4.01
C SER A 17 -1.64 -8.30 -3.64
N THR A 18 -1.76 -8.99 -2.51
CA THR A 18 -3.03 -9.48 -1.96
C THR A 18 -3.28 -8.85 -0.59
N LEU A 19 -4.51 -8.38 -0.35
CA LEU A 19 -4.94 -7.83 0.93
C LEU A 19 -6.20 -8.56 1.41
N LYS A 20 -6.14 -9.16 2.61
CA LYS A 20 -7.33 -9.69 3.30
C LYS A 20 -8.22 -8.52 3.73
N VAL A 21 -9.47 -8.52 3.30
CA VAL A 21 -10.42 -7.42 3.56
C VAL A 21 -11.57 -7.83 4.48
N HIS A 22 -11.88 -9.12 4.56
CA HIS A 22 -12.92 -9.67 5.43
C HIS A 22 -12.71 -11.16 5.69
N GLN A 23 -13.36 -11.67 6.74
CA GLN A 23 -13.52 -13.10 6.99
C GLN A 23 -15.00 -13.38 7.20
N ILE A 24 -15.53 -14.34 6.43
CA ILE A 24 -16.96 -14.67 6.41
C ILE A 24 -17.37 -15.25 7.76
N LYS A 25 -18.41 -14.65 8.33
CA LYS A 25 -19.09 -15.19 9.52
C LYS A 25 -20.25 -16.08 9.11
N LYS A 26 -20.63 -17.00 10.00
CA LYS A 26 -21.75 -17.93 9.77
C LYS A 26 -23.03 -17.21 9.33
N GLY A 27 -23.57 -17.62 8.17
CA GLY A 27 -24.81 -17.06 7.60
C GLY A 27 -24.62 -15.82 6.72
N GLU A 28 -23.42 -15.24 6.64
CA GLU A 28 -23.11 -14.13 5.74
C GLU A 28 -22.86 -14.65 4.31
N ARG A 29 -23.83 -14.43 3.41
CA ARG A 29 -23.69 -14.79 1.98
C ARG A 29 -23.39 -13.61 1.06
N THR A 30 -23.54 -12.38 1.56
CA THR A 30 -23.34 -11.15 0.78
C THR A 30 -22.31 -10.30 1.46
N PHE A 31 -21.31 -9.84 0.70
CA PHE A 31 -20.27 -8.95 1.18
C PHE A 31 -20.33 -7.62 0.44
N LEU A 32 -20.38 -6.53 1.22
CA LEU A 32 -20.44 -5.15 0.75
C LEU A 32 -19.43 -4.34 1.55
N LYS A 33 -18.39 -3.81 0.91
CA LYS A 33 -17.39 -2.99 1.57
C LYS A 33 -16.69 -2.06 0.60
N ASN A 34 -16.46 -0.82 1.04
CA ASN A 34 -15.60 0.10 0.34
C ASN A 34 -14.18 -0.06 0.88
N VAL A 35 -13.23 -0.41 0.01
CA VAL A 35 -11.82 -0.60 0.37
C VAL A 35 -11.02 0.58 -0.17
N ARG A 36 -10.17 1.17 0.69
CA ARG A 36 -9.20 2.19 0.32
C ARG A 36 -7.81 1.64 0.58
N ILE A 37 -7.01 1.50 -0.48
CA ILE A 37 -5.63 1.04 -0.37
C ILE A 37 -4.74 2.26 -0.54
N TYR A 38 -4.03 2.62 0.52
CA TYR A 38 -3.15 3.78 0.55
C TYR A 38 -1.72 3.39 0.17
N PRO A 39 -0.96 4.30 -0.47
CA PRO A 39 0.48 4.13 -0.62
C PRO A 39 1.16 3.87 0.72
N LYS A 40 2.20 3.03 0.71
CA LYS A 40 3.06 2.76 1.87
C LYS A 40 4.48 3.21 1.60
N CYS A 41 5.13 3.75 2.62
CA CYS A 41 6.54 4.14 2.58
C CYS A 41 7.26 3.53 3.78
N SER A 42 8.39 2.88 3.54
CA SER A 42 9.31 2.40 4.57
C SER A 42 10.75 2.81 4.20
N GLY A 43 11.64 2.92 5.19
CA GLY A 43 13.05 3.27 4.96
C GLY A 43 13.82 3.48 6.27
N ILE A 44 15.14 3.64 6.17
CA ILE A 44 15.99 3.95 7.33
C ILE A 44 16.15 5.47 7.40
N LEU A 45 15.69 6.04 8.52
CA LEU A 45 15.99 7.41 8.89
C LEU A 45 17.31 7.39 9.65
N HIS A 46 18.31 8.13 9.15
CA HIS A 46 19.55 8.34 9.91
C HIS A 46 19.29 9.33 11.04
N GLU A 47 19.73 8.99 12.26
CA GLU A 47 19.19 9.48 13.54
C GLU A 47 19.44 10.97 13.87
N ASP A 48 20.27 11.69 13.11
CA ASP A 48 20.71 13.05 13.50
C ASP A 48 19.67 14.17 13.30
N ILE A 49 18.40 13.84 13.06
CA ILE A 49 17.41 14.80 12.57
C ILE A 49 16.21 14.84 13.49
N LYS A 50 16.35 15.66 14.54
CA LYS A 50 15.29 16.09 15.45
C LYS A 50 14.03 16.49 14.66
N GLU A 51 12.99 15.67 14.82
CA GLU A 51 11.56 16.03 14.91
C GLU A 51 10.89 16.79 13.74
N LYS A 52 11.50 16.93 12.55
CA LYS A 52 10.86 17.59 11.40
C LYS A 52 10.99 16.87 10.06
N LEU A 53 11.10 15.55 10.07
CA LEU A 53 10.85 14.77 8.86
C LEU A 53 9.36 14.44 8.83
N LEU A 54 8.66 14.98 7.83
CA LEU A 54 7.51 14.40 7.10
C LEU A 54 6.73 15.54 6.42
N SER A 55 7.05 15.82 5.15
CA SER A 55 5.99 16.17 4.21
C SER A 55 6.22 15.39 2.92
N PHE A 56 5.56 14.24 2.85
CA PHE A 56 5.34 13.49 1.61
C PHE A 56 3.86 13.68 1.26
N SER A 57 3.57 14.16 0.06
CA SER A 57 2.22 14.01 -0.50
C SER A 57 2.16 12.64 -1.17
N PHE A 58 1.25 11.80 -0.66
CA PHE A 58 0.87 10.51 -1.20
C PHE A 58 -0.49 10.67 -1.88
N ASP A 59 -0.53 11.42 -2.98
CA ASP A 59 -1.79 11.61 -3.66
C ASP A 59 -2.17 10.37 -4.49
N ASP A 60 -3.45 10.02 -4.33
CA ASP A 60 -4.26 8.94 -4.89
C ASP A 60 -4.13 7.54 -4.25
N TYR A 61 -5.03 7.28 -3.30
CA TYR A 61 -5.34 5.91 -2.84
C TYR A 61 -6.18 5.18 -3.89
N LEU A 62 -6.01 3.86 -3.99
CA LEU A 62 -6.87 3.03 -4.84
C LEU A 62 -8.19 2.78 -4.11
N PHE A 63 -9.28 3.33 -4.64
CA PHE A 63 -10.64 3.11 -4.15
C PHE A 63 -11.29 1.93 -4.87
N ILE A 64 -11.84 0.99 -4.10
CA ILE A 64 -12.50 -0.21 -4.64
C ILE A 64 -13.86 -0.39 -3.94
N PRO A 65 -14.99 -0.12 -4.63
CA PRO A 65 -16.31 -0.46 -4.13
C PRO A 65 -16.58 -1.95 -4.38
N LEU A 66 -16.58 -2.76 -3.33
CA LEU A 66 -16.81 -4.21 -3.43
C LEU A 66 -18.25 -4.58 -3.10
N ARG A 67 -18.84 -5.35 -4.01
CA ARG A 67 -20.11 -6.05 -3.80
C ARG A 67 -20.00 -7.45 -4.38
N MET A 68 -20.16 -8.47 -3.56
CA MET A 68 -20.22 -9.85 -4.02
C MET A 68 -21.28 -10.66 -3.28
N VAL A 69 -21.78 -11.69 -3.95
CA VAL A 69 -22.57 -12.76 -3.35
C VAL A 69 -21.71 -14.02 -3.39
N VAL A 70 -21.45 -14.61 -2.23
CA VAL A 70 -20.64 -15.82 -2.09
C VAL A 70 -21.56 -17.03 -2.13
N PRO A 71 -21.48 -17.89 -3.16
CA PRO A 71 -22.26 -19.11 -3.20
C PRO A 71 -21.70 -20.11 -2.19
N ASN A 72 -22.56 -20.65 -1.33
CA ASN A 72 -22.20 -21.61 -0.28
C ASN A 72 -21.05 -21.11 0.63
N PRO A 73 -21.25 -20.03 1.39
CA PRO A 73 -20.22 -19.47 2.27
C PRO A 73 -19.91 -20.43 3.42
N ASN A 74 -18.63 -20.73 3.63
CA ASN A 74 -18.19 -21.41 4.85
C ASN A 74 -17.78 -20.39 5.90
N GLU A 75 -18.05 -20.70 7.16
CA GLU A 75 -17.51 -19.91 8.26
C GLU A 75 -15.98 -20.02 8.24
N GLY A 76 -15.31 -18.87 8.24
CA GLY A 76 -13.85 -18.79 8.17
C GLY A 76 -13.28 -18.45 6.79
N ASP A 77 -14.07 -18.56 5.71
CA ASP A 77 -13.65 -18.16 4.34
C ASP A 77 -13.10 -16.72 4.34
N GLU A 78 -11.95 -16.51 3.71
CA GLU A 78 -11.30 -15.20 3.66
C GLU A 78 -11.61 -14.49 2.34
N ILE A 79 -12.06 -13.24 2.41
CA ILE A 79 -12.21 -12.40 1.22
C ILE A 79 -10.95 -11.58 1.06
N VAL A 80 -10.29 -11.76 -0.07
CA VAL A 80 -9.04 -11.07 -0.41
C VAL A 80 -9.20 -10.25 -1.68
N VAL A 81 -8.47 -9.14 -1.76
CA VAL A 81 -8.38 -8.27 -2.93
C VAL A 81 -6.99 -8.38 -3.52
N LYS A 82 -6.90 -8.66 -4.82
CA LYS A 82 -5.65 -8.58 -5.59
C LYS A 82 -5.58 -7.25 -6.33
N PHE A 83 -4.41 -6.63 -6.26
CA PHE A 83 -4.14 -5.35 -6.90
C PHE A 83 -2.68 -5.27 -7.33
N GLU A 84 -2.43 -4.48 -8.38
CA GLU A 84 -1.08 -4.13 -8.82
C GLU A 84 -0.55 -3.01 -7.95
N GLU A 85 0.71 -3.14 -7.55
CA GLU A 85 1.49 -2.10 -6.90
C GLU A 85 2.72 -1.76 -7.74
N GLU A 86 3.01 -0.48 -7.88
CA GLU A 86 4.33 0.00 -8.27
C GLU A 86 5.21 0.05 -7.02
N VAL A 87 6.35 -0.65 -7.07
CA VAL A 87 7.35 -0.65 -6.00
C VAL A 87 8.57 0.12 -6.50
N VAL A 88 8.80 1.26 -5.90
CA VAL A 88 9.94 2.13 -6.19
C VAL A 88 10.89 2.09 -5.03
N LYS A 89 12.14 1.68 -5.29
CA LYS A 89 13.21 1.76 -4.29
C LYS A 89 14.20 2.83 -4.65
N GLY A 90 14.65 3.57 -3.65
CA GLY A 90 15.59 4.65 -3.86
C GLY A 90 16.13 5.24 -2.57
N ASP A 91 17.01 6.20 -2.75
CA ASP A 91 17.38 7.13 -1.69
C ASP A 91 16.78 8.49 -2.01
N ALA A 92 16.43 9.26 -0.99
CA ALA A 92 16.04 10.66 -1.18
C ALA A 92 17.03 11.57 -0.48
N ILE A 93 17.37 12.67 -1.16
CA ILE A 93 18.00 13.82 -0.50
C ILE A 93 16.95 14.90 -0.36
N ASN A 94 16.78 15.40 0.86
CA ASN A 94 15.98 16.58 1.17
C ASN A 94 16.88 17.65 1.80
N TYR A 95 16.61 18.92 1.54
CA TYR A 95 17.38 20.02 2.10
C TYR A 95 16.62 20.67 3.26
N ILE A 96 17.12 20.52 4.50
CA ILE A 96 16.52 21.10 5.71
C ILE A 96 17.43 22.23 6.21
N PHE A 97 16.91 23.46 6.30
CA PHE A 97 17.69 24.66 6.66
C PHE A 97 18.99 24.84 5.83
N GLY A 98 18.99 24.36 4.58
CA GLY A 98 20.17 24.40 3.70
C GLY A 98 21.12 23.20 3.83
N PHE A 99 20.91 22.30 4.80
CA PHE A 99 21.71 21.09 4.98
C PHE A 99 21.09 19.90 4.23
N PRO A 100 21.87 19.15 3.42
CA PRO A 100 21.37 17.96 2.74
C PRO A 100 21.21 16.82 3.75
N VAL A 101 20.01 16.25 3.76
CA VAL A 101 19.61 15.09 4.55
C VAL A 101 19.40 13.93 3.59
N ARG A 102 20.12 12.83 3.80
CA ARG A 102 19.91 11.59 3.04
C ARG A 102 19.00 10.64 3.83
N VAL A 103 17.92 10.22 3.18
CA VAL A 103 17.08 9.11 3.62
C VAL A 103 17.41 7.93 2.72
N GLU A 104 17.89 6.84 3.33
CA GLU A 104 18.38 5.68 2.60
C GLU A 104 17.36 4.55 2.57
N LYS A 105 17.42 3.73 1.52
CA LYS A 105 16.63 2.51 1.37
C LYS A 105 15.13 2.77 1.50
N ILE A 106 14.66 3.87 0.91
CA ILE A 106 13.22 4.14 0.80
C ILE A 106 12.62 3.08 -0.12
N GLU A 107 11.58 2.41 0.35
CA GLU A 107 10.69 1.62 -0.48
C GLU A 107 9.30 2.27 -0.47
N LEU A 108 8.87 2.74 -1.64
CA LEU A 108 7.54 3.25 -1.89
C LEU A 108 6.72 2.16 -2.58
N ARG A 109 5.58 1.79 -2.01
CA ARG A 109 4.64 0.83 -2.59
C ARG A 109 3.34 1.57 -2.87
N LYS A 110 3.06 1.82 -4.15
CA LYS A 110 1.90 2.58 -4.61
C LYS A 110 0.89 1.64 -5.25
N PRO A 111 -0.36 1.54 -4.76
CA PRO A 111 -1.39 0.77 -5.44
C PRO A 111 -1.79 1.47 -6.73
N THR A 112 -1.75 0.77 -7.86
CA THR A 112 -2.00 1.35 -9.18
C THR A 112 -3.29 0.85 -9.82
N LYS A 113 -3.61 -0.44 -9.65
CA LYS A 113 -4.73 -1.06 -10.38
C LYS A 113 -5.39 -2.18 -9.60
N PHE A 114 -6.72 -2.21 -9.57
CA PHE A 114 -7.49 -3.36 -9.09
C PHE A 114 -7.43 -4.53 -10.09
N ILE A 115 -7.26 -5.76 -9.60
CA ILE A 115 -7.21 -6.97 -10.44
C ILE A 115 -8.45 -7.83 -10.21
N SER A 116 -8.63 -8.35 -8.99
CA SER A 116 -9.72 -9.28 -8.66
C SER A 116 -10.06 -9.24 -7.18
N VAL A 117 -11.24 -9.76 -6.85
CA VAL A 117 -11.63 -10.13 -5.49
C VAL A 117 -11.90 -11.62 -5.48
N GLU A 118 -11.36 -12.32 -4.48
CA GLU A 118 -11.38 -13.77 -4.40
C GLU A 118 -11.79 -14.21 -3.00
N VAL A 119 -12.37 -15.40 -2.91
CA VAL A 119 -12.62 -16.08 -1.64
C VAL A 119 -11.59 -17.20 -1.51
N VAL A 120 -10.75 -17.13 -0.48
CA VAL A 120 -9.72 -18.11 -0.16
C VAL A 120 -10.24 -18.97 0.99
N ARG A 121 -10.11 -20.29 0.84
CA ARG A 121 -10.49 -21.28 1.85
C ARG A 121 -9.20 -21.86 2.43
N GLU A 122 -9.04 -21.89 3.75
CA GLU A 122 -8.02 -22.75 4.34
C GLU A 122 -8.45 -24.20 4.06
N GLU A 123 -7.66 -24.92 3.24
CA GLU A 123 -7.76 -26.38 3.20
C GLU A 123 -7.27 -26.89 4.56
N GLY A 124 -8.16 -27.55 5.30
CA GLY A 124 -7.87 -28.17 6.60
C GLY A 124 -6.94 -29.37 6.51
#